data_AF-A0A167TTX3-F1
#
_entry.id   AF-A0A167TTX3-F1
#
_cell.length_a   1.000
_cell.length_b   1.000
_cell.length_c   1.000
_cell.angle_alpha   90.00
_cell.angle_beta   90.00
_cell.angle_gamma   90.00
#
_symmetry.space_group_name_H-M   'P 1'
#
loop_
_entity.id
_entity.type
_entity.pdbx_description
1 polymer ?
#
loop_
_entity_poly.entity_id
_entity_poly.type
_entity_poly.pdbx_seq_one_letter_code
_entity_poly.pdbx_strand_id
1 'polypeptide(L)'
;MPDHIKAALVDDWENVTKNQQLVPLPHRAPVETVLDDYLAFERPRREEGSASLDILEETVAGLREYFNKCLGRILLYRFERPQYIEMHELWGTDDKHKSPIDTYGAEHLCRLLVSLPELISQTNMDQQSVNRLRDELTKLTAWLGKNMVTYFVSEYETPNQDGAQGTKDADTDSDTDFEDVFQPRRVGRPKAKRGRPRRRGA
;
A
#
# COMPACT_ATOMS: atom_id res chain seq x y z
N MET A 1 -9.71 -7.05 -4.49
CA MET A 1 -8.28 -6.90 -4.83
C MET A 1 -7.75 -8.20 -5.45
N PRO A 2 -7.07 -8.14 -6.61
CA PRO A 2 -6.46 -9.28 -7.28
C PRO A 2 -5.41 -10.00 -6.43
N ASP A 3 -5.25 -11.31 -6.63
CA ASP A 3 -4.34 -12.13 -5.81
C ASP A 3 -2.86 -11.81 -6.00
N HIS A 4 -2.45 -11.37 -7.20
CA HIS A 4 -1.06 -10.95 -7.44
C HIS A 4 -0.69 -9.66 -6.71
N ILE A 5 -1.63 -8.73 -6.50
CA ILE A 5 -1.39 -7.55 -5.65
C ILE A 5 -1.24 -7.98 -4.20
N LYS A 6 -2.08 -8.92 -3.73
CA LYS A 6 -1.93 -9.45 -2.37
C LYS A 6 -0.58 -10.13 -2.18
N ALA A 7 -0.10 -10.88 -3.18
CA ALA A 7 1.23 -11.48 -3.15
C ALA A 7 2.32 -10.40 -3.06
N ALA A 8 2.26 -9.36 -3.89
CA ALA A 8 3.17 -8.22 -3.81
C ALA A 8 3.16 -7.54 -2.44
N LEU A 9 2.00 -7.42 -1.78
CA LEU A 9 1.92 -6.86 -0.42
C LEU A 9 2.54 -7.77 0.64
N VAL A 10 2.48 -9.10 0.45
CA VAL A 10 3.19 -10.04 1.32
C VAL A 10 4.70 -9.87 1.13
N ASP A 11 5.16 -9.79 -0.12
CA ASP A 11 6.57 -9.61 -0.45
C ASP A 11 7.10 -8.26 0.06
N ASP A 12 6.33 -7.18 -0.11
CA ASP A 12 6.61 -5.85 0.42
C ASP A 12 6.75 -5.86 1.95
N TRP A 13 5.81 -6.51 2.66
CA TRP A 13 5.91 -6.69 4.11
C TRP A 13 7.18 -7.45 4.51
N GLU A 14 7.53 -8.54 3.81
CA GLU A 14 8.76 -9.29 4.09
C GLU A 14 10.02 -8.46 3.82
N ASN A 15 10.05 -7.70 2.73
CA ASN A 15 11.19 -6.85 2.35
C ASN A 15 11.44 -5.77 3.41
N VAL A 16 10.39 -5.08 3.87
CA VAL A 16 10.55 -4.00 4.85
C VAL A 16 10.81 -4.53 6.26
N THR A 17 10.06 -5.55 6.70
CA THR A 17 10.11 -5.98 8.11
C THR A 17 11.18 -7.03 8.41
N LYS A 18 11.50 -7.93 7.46
CA LYS A 18 12.49 -9.00 7.66
C LYS A 18 13.81 -8.69 6.99
N ASN A 19 13.77 -8.20 5.75
CA ASN A 19 14.99 -7.96 4.97
C ASN A 19 15.58 -6.56 5.22
N GLN A 20 14.87 -5.70 5.96
CA GLN A 20 15.29 -4.33 6.27
C GLN A 20 15.63 -3.52 5.02
N GLN A 21 14.79 -3.66 3.99
CA GLN A 21 14.90 -2.91 2.75
C GLN A 21 13.81 -1.84 2.66
N LEU A 22 14.09 -0.77 1.96
CA LEU A 22 13.17 0.35 1.76
C LEU A 22 12.85 0.53 0.28
N VAL A 23 11.64 1.00 0.00
CA VAL A 23 11.32 1.51 -1.33
C VAL A 23 12.16 2.77 -1.56
N PRO A 24 12.85 2.91 -2.70
CA PRO A 24 13.60 4.12 -3.01
C PRO A 24 12.66 5.34 -3.12
N LEU A 25 13.01 6.42 -2.41
CA LEU A 25 12.28 7.69 -2.43
C LEU A 25 13.22 8.86 -2.82
N PRO A 26 12.74 9.86 -3.58
CA PRO A 26 11.40 9.98 -4.16
C PRO A 26 11.10 8.91 -5.21
N HIS A 27 9.88 8.40 -5.20
CA HIS A 27 9.48 7.30 -6.05
C HIS A 27 9.46 7.72 -7.53
N ARG A 28 9.94 6.85 -8.43
CA ARG A 28 10.01 7.16 -9.88
C ARG A 28 8.63 7.38 -10.51
N ALA A 29 7.62 6.70 -10.02
CA ALA A 29 6.23 6.82 -10.46
C ALA A 29 5.32 7.08 -9.26
N PRO A 30 5.21 8.33 -8.78
CA PRO A 30 4.48 8.64 -7.56
C PRO A 30 2.99 8.26 -7.65
N VAL A 31 2.34 8.12 -6.50
CA VAL A 31 0.89 7.87 -6.41
C VAL A 31 0.08 8.87 -7.24
N GLU A 32 0.50 10.13 -7.25
CA GLU A 32 -0.11 11.18 -8.08
C GLU A 32 -0.17 10.76 -9.56
N THR A 33 0.94 10.30 -10.12
CA THR A 33 1.04 9.81 -11.50
C THR A 33 0.21 8.56 -11.71
N VAL A 34 0.23 7.62 -10.77
CA VAL A 34 -0.57 6.38 -10.85
C VAL A 34 -2.07 6.70 -10.97
N LEU A 35 -2.55 7.63 -10.15
CA LEU A 35 -3.95 8.03 -10.13
C LEU A 35 -4.34 8.86 -11.35
N ASP A 36 -3.46 9.72 -11.85
CA ASP A 36 -3.70 10.48 -13.08
C ASP A 36 -3.75 9.58 -14.32
N ASP A 37 -2.83 8.61 -14.41
CA ASP A 37 -2.83 7.63 -15.49
C ASP A 37 -4.08 6.76 -15.45
N TYR A 38 -4.55 6.38 -14.27
CA TYR A 38 -5.82 5.67 -14.11
C TYR A 38 -7.02 6.53 -14.55
N LEU A 39 -7.07 7.81 -14.17
CA LEU A 39 -8.10 8.73 -14.62
C LEU A 39 -8.09 8.89 -16.15
N ALA A 40 -6.91 9.09 -16.74
CA ALA A 40 -6.75 9.21 -18.18
C ALA A 40 -7.17 7.92 -18.91
N PHE A 41 -6.96 6.75 -18.29
CA PHE A 41 -7.46 5.48 -18.80
C PHE A 41 -8.98 5.36 -18.69
N GLU A 42 -9.60 5.66 -17.55
CA GLU A 42 -11.03 5.42 -17.36
C GLU A 42 -11.94 6.50 -17.95
N ARG A 43 -11.51 7.76 -17.99
CA ARG A 43 -12.33 8.89 -18.48
C ARG A 43 -12.91 8.66 -19.89
N PRO A 44 -12.14 8.26 -20.92
CA PRO A 44 -12.68 8.02 -22.27
C PRO A 44 -13.67 6.85 -22.37
N ARG A 45 -13.78 6.02 -21.32
CA ARG A 45 -14.67 4.86 -21.27
C ARG A 45 -16.02 5.19 -20.62
N ARG A 46 -16.21 6.44 -20.18
CA ARG A 46 -17.40 6.90 -19.48
C ARG A 46 -18.03 8.05 -20.25
N GLU A 47 -19.36 8.13 -20.20
CA GLU A 47 -20.10 9.22 -20.83
C GLU A 47 -19.86 10.52 -20.04
N GLU A 48 -19.65 11.61 -20.77
CA GLU A 48 -19.43 12.94 -20.19
C GLU A 48 -20.70 13.41 -19.47
N GLY A 49 -20.54 13.93 -18.25
CA GLY A 49 -21.67 14.33 -17.38
C GLY A 49 -22.47 13.17 -16.80
N SER A 50 -22.00 11.93 -16.92
CA SER A 50 -22.64 10.78 -16.29
C SER A 50 -22.25 10.67 -14.81
N ALA A 51 -23.19 10.19 -13.99
CA ALA A 51 -22.91 9.89 -12.58
C ALA A 51 -21.73 8.91 -12.41
N SER A 52 -21.49 8.03 -13.39
CA SER A 52 -20.34 7.11 -13.36
C SER A 52 -19.00 7.85 -13.46
N LEU A 53 -18.94 8.97 -14.20
CA LEU A 53 -17.75 9.79 -14.30
C LEU A 53 -17.56 10.60 -13.02
N ASP A 54 -18.61 11.19 -12.48
CA ASP A 54 -18.54 11.95 -11.22
C ASP A 54 -18.01 11.07 -10.07
N ILE A 55 -18.55 9.84 -9.95
CA ILE A 55 -18.09 8.87 -8.94
C ILE A 55 -16.61 8.51 -9.13
N LEU A 56 -16.12 8.41 -10.38
CA LEU A 56 -14.70 8.14 -10.64
C LEU A 56 -13.83 9.26 -10.08
N GLU A 57 -14.18 10.50 -10.42
CA GLU A 57 -13.40 11.69 -10.06
C GLU A 57 -13.43 11.92 -8.55
N GLU A 58 -14.60 11.77 -7.92
CA GLU A 58 -14.76 11.81 -6.46
C GLU A 58 -13.96 10.70 -5.77
N THR A 59 -13.99 9.47 -6.30
CA THR A 59 -13.24 8.35 -5.72
C THR A 59 -11.74 8.61 -5.79
N VAL A 60 -11.23 9.08 -6.94
CA VAL A 60 -9.81 9.38 -7.10
C VAL A 60 -9.40 10.56 -6.23
N ALA A 61 -10.19 11.65 -6.20
CA ALA A 61 -9.93 12.78 -5.31
C ALA A 61 -9.90 12.36 -3.83
N GLY A 62 -10.85 11.51 -3.40
CA GLY A 62 -10.87 10.92 -2.08
C GLY A 62 -9.60 10.11 -1.79
N LEU A 63 -9.17 9.24 -2.72
CA LEU A 63 -7.93 8.48 -2.55
C LEU A 63 -6.71 9.38 -2.37
N ARG A 64 -6.62 10.50 -3.12
CA ARG A 64 -5.53 11.48 -2.96
C ARG A 64 -5.49 12.04 -1.55
N GLU A 65 -6.63 12.48 -1.04
CA GLU A 65 -6.74 13.08 0.29
C GLU A 65 -6.48 12.05 1.40
N TYR A 66 -7.07 10.85 1.29
CA TYR A 66 -6.86 9.77 2.24
C TYR A 66 -5.41 9.34 2.28
N PHE A 67 -4.74 9.21 1.12
CA PHE A 67 -3.33 8.85 1.08
C PHE A 67 -2.45 9.85 1.84
N ASN A 68 -2.63 11.14 1.58
CA ASN A 68 -1.90 12.20 2.28
C ASN A 68 -2.13 12.18 3.80
N LYS A 69 -3.37 11.91 4.25
CA LYS A 69 -3.71 11.85 5.68
C LYS A 69 -3.24 10.56 6.36
N CYS A 70 -3.29 9.44 5.65
CA CYS A 70 -3.05 8.11 6.19
C CYS A 70 -1.58 7.71 6.17
N LEU A 71 -0.76 8.22 5.23
CA LEU A 71 0.62 7.78 5.05
C LEU A 71 1.40 7.76 6.37
N GLY A 72 1.62 8.95 6.96
CA GLY A 72 2.38 9.10 8.19
C GLY A 72 1.72 8.49 9.44
N ARG A 73 0.45 8.04 9.36
CA ARG A 73 -0.28 7.50 10.50
C ARG A 73 -0.27 5.98 10.49
N ILE A 74 -0.77 5.40 9.40
CA ILE A 74 -1.17 4.00 9.35
C ILE A 74 -0.54 3.19 8.21
N LEU A 75 0.18 3.81 7.26
CA LEU A 75 0.68 3.07 6.07
C LEU A 75 2.16 2.68 6.15
N LEU A 76 2.90 3.23 7.12
CA LEU A 76 4.34 3.03 7.26
C LEU A 76 4.66 2.03 8.36
N TYR A 77 5.51 1.05 8.02
CA TYR A 77 6.14 0.17 8.99
C TYR A 77 7.15 0.93 9.84
N ARG A 78 7.50 0.38 11.00
CA ARG A 78 8.45 0.99 11.94
C ARG A 78 9.80 1.33 11.29
N PHE A 79 10.29 0.48 10.38
CA PHE A 79 11.58 0.66 9.71
C PHE A 79 11.59 1.80 8.68
N GLU A 80 10.43 2.19 8.14
CA GLU A 80 10.29 3.30 7.17
C GLU A 80 10.24 4.67 7.85
N ARG A 81 10.12 4.73 9.19
CA ARG A 81 9.93 5.99 9.94
C ARG A 81 11.08 6.99 9.79
N PRO A 82 12.37 6.59 9.83
CA PRO A 82 13.47 7.52 9.57
C PRO A 82 13.41 8.11 8.16
N GLN A 83 13.18 7.28 7.14
CA GLN A 83 13.03 7.72 5.75
C GLN A 83 11.87 8.72 5.60
N TYR A 84 10.75 8.50 6.29
CA TYR A 84 9.63 9.44 6.28
C TYR A 84 9.98 10.80 6.88
N ILE A 85 10.75 10.85 7.97
CA ILE A 85 11.18 12.12 8.59
C ILE A 85 12.06 12.90 7.60
N GLU A 86 13.03 12.23 6.98
CA GLU A 86 13.90 12.84 5.95
C GLU A 86 13.07 13.40 4.79
N MET A 87 12.10 12.65 4.27
CA MET A 87 11.23 13.13 3.19
C MET A 87 10.35 14.29 3.64
N HIS A 88 9.83 14.26 4.87
CA HIS A 88 9.00 15.33 5.41
C HIS A 88 9.79 16.64 5.59
N GLU A 89 11.08 16.59 5.90
CA GLU A 89 11.94 17.78 5.95
C GLU A 89 12.19 18.38 4.56
N LEU A 90 12.21 17.54 3.52
CA LEU A 90 12.30 17.99 2.13
C LEU A 90 11.00 18.63 1.64
N TRP A 91 9.85 18.19 2.16
CA TRP A 91 8.54 18.78 1.84
C TRP A 91 8.48 20.25 2.29
N GLY A 92 8.58 21.15 1.31
CA GLY A 92 8.58 22.60 1.55
C GLY A 92 9.92 23.29 1.31
N THR A 93 10.99 22.53 1.03
CA THR A 93 12.27 23.07 0.56
C THR A 93 12.51 22.85 -0.94
N ASP A 94 12.01 21.74 -1.49
CA ASP A 94 12.04 21.41 -2.92
C ASP A 94 10.73 21.80 -3.62
N ASP A 95 10.84 22.23 -4.88
CA ASP A 95 9.68 22.56 -5.71
C ASP A 95 8.99 21.33 -6.30
N LYS A 96 9.66 20.17 -6.33
CA LYS A 96 9.18 18.96 -7.01
C LYS A 96 8.44 17.95 -6.13
N HIS A 97 8.78 17.86 -4.84
CA HIS A 97 8.21 16.87 -3.92
C HIS A 97 7.72 17.59 -2.67
N LYS A 98 6.41 17.83 -2.58
CA LYS A 98 5.80 18.69 -1.56
C LYS A 98 4.88 17.92 -0.63
N SER A 99 4.57 16.66 -0.94
CA SER A 99 3.52 15.92 -0.26
C SER A 99 3.68 14.41 -0.36
N PRO A 100 3.05 13.63 0.52
CA PRO A 100 3.06 12.16 0.44
C PRO A 100 2.76 11.63 -0.97
N ILE A 101 1.75 12.18 -1.63
CA ILE A 101 1.24 11.68 -2.90
C ILE A 101 2.20 11.87 -4.09
N ASP A 102 3.05 12.89 -4.04
CA ASP A 102 4.05 13.17 -5.07
C ASP A 102 5.41 12.50 -4.77
N THR A 103 5.57 11.90 -3.59
CA THR A 103 6.83 11.30 -3.13
C THR A 103 6.79 9.78 -3.09
N TYR A 104 5.67 9.18 -2.68
CA TYR A 104 5.54 7.73 -2.45
C TYR A 104 4.93 6.98 -3.65
N GLY A 105 5.12 5.66 -3.69
CA GLY A 105 4.78 4.79 -4.82
C GLY A 105 3.51 3.96 -4.67
N ALA A 106 3.32 3.03 -5.62
CA ALA A 106 2.14 2.17 -5.71
C ALA A 106 2.07 1.13 -4.57
N GLU A 107 3.20 0.79 -3.95
CA GLU A 107 3.32 -0.10 -2.80
C GLU A 107 2.51 0.45 -1.63
N HIS A 108 2.77 1.70 -1.26
CA HIS A 108 2.08 2.39 -0.17
C HIS A 108 0.61 2.64 -0.51
N LEU A 109 0.29 2.94 -1.78
CA LEU A 109 -1.10 3.04 -2.22
C LEU A 109 -1.84 1.71 -2.03
N CYS A 110 -1.20 0.57 -2.36
CA CYS A 110 -1.82 -0.73 -2.17
C CYS A 110 -2.07 -1.05 -0.69
N ARG A 111 -1.18 -0.63 0.21
CA ARG A 111 -1.42 -0.72 1.67
C ARG A 111 -2.68 0.04 2.06
N LEU A 112 -2.86 1.27 1.57
CA LEU A 112 -4.10 2.03 1.79
C LEU A 112 -5.33 1.27 1.27
N LEU A 113 -5.27 0.74 0.04
CA LEU A 113 -6.39 0.02 -0.58
C LEU A 113 -6.82 -1.23 0.21
N VAL A 114 -5.91 -1.87 0.96
CA VAL A 114 -6.24 -2.98 1.87
C VAL A 114 -6.89 -2.50 3.16
N SER A 115 -6.49 -1.34 3.69
CA SER A 115 -7.07 -0.75 4.91
C SER A 115 -8.39 -0.02 4.66
N LEU A 116 -8.67 0.40 3.42
CA LEU A 116 -9.88 1.17 3.08
C LEU A 116 -11.20 0.54 3.52
N PRO A 117 -11.45 -0.78 3.40
CA PRO A 117 -12.71 -1.36 3.85
C PRO A 117 -12.99 -1.12 5.34
N GLU A 118 -11.94 -1.11 6.17
CA GLU A 118 -12.03 -0.81 7.60
C GLU A 118 -12.27 0.69 7.83
N LEU A 119 -11.56 1.57 7.11
CA LEU A 119 -11.77 3.01 7.18
C LEU A 119 -13.20 3.41 6.74
N ILE A 120 -13.71 2.81 5.66
CA ILE A 120 -15.07 3.05 5.16
C ILE A 120 -16.12 2.60 6.18
N SER A 121 -15.87 1.53 6.94
CA SER A 121 -16.80 1.04 7.97
C SER A 121 -17.03 2.04 9.12
N GLN A 122 -16.13 3.00 9.29
CA GLN A 122 -16.21 4.06 10.30
C GLN A 122 -16.93 5.32 9.77
N THR A 123 -17.32 5.35 8.50
CA THR A 123 -18.02 6.48 7.87
C THR A 123 -19.53 6.28 7.91
N ASN A 124 -20.29 7.39 7.92
CA ASN A 124 -21.76 7.36 7.87
C ASN A 124 -22.30 7.32 6.43
N MET A 125 -21.71 6.50 5.56
CA MET A 125 -22.16 6.33 4.17
C MET A 125 -23.29 5.31 4.09
N ASP A 126 -24.24 5.51 3.18
CA ASP A 126 -25.27 4.53 2.89
C ASP A 126 -24.71 3.32 2.10
N GLN A 127 -25.42 2.19 2.17
CA GLN A 127 -24.97 0.94 1.56
C GLN A 127 -24.79 1.02 0.03
N GLN A 128 -25.59 1.85 -0.66
CA GLN A 128 -25.47 1.98 -2.12
C GLN A 128 -24.18 2.72 -2.47
N SER A 129 -23.87 3.80 -1.76
CA SER A 129 -22.61 4.55 -1.94
C SER A 129 -21.39 3.69 -1.61
N VAL A 130 -21.44 2.89 -0.54
CA VAL A 130 -20.36 1.94 -0.20
C VAL A 130 -20.14 0.91 -1.31
N ASN A 131 -21.21 0.38 -1.91
CA ASN A 131 -21.09 -0.59 -2.99
C ASN A 131 -20.47 0.04 -4.25
N ARG A 132 -20.90 1.25 -4.63
CA ARG A 132 -20.31 1.98 -5.76
C ARG A 132 -18.82 2.26 -5.56
N LEU A 133 -18.44 2.70 -4.36
CA LEU A 133 -17.04 2.92 -4.01
C LEU A 133 -16.24 1.61 -4.10
N ARG A 134 -16.76 0.50 -3.56
CA ARG A 134 -16.11 -0.82 -3.65
C ARG A 134 -15.92 -1.28 -5.09
N ASP A 135 -16.88 -1.01 -5.96
CA ASP A 135 -16.78 -1.35 -7.38
C ASP A 135 -15.68 -0.52 -8.06
N GLU A 136 -15.59 0.78 -7.79
CA GLU A 136 -14.50 1.64 -8.32
C GLU A 136 -13.12 1.23 -7.80
N LEU A 137 -12.98 0.93 -6.50
CA LEU A 137 -11.73 0.42 -5.93
C LEU A 137 -11.35 -0.94 -6.53
N THR A 138 -12.33 -1.76 -6.89
CA THR A 138 -12.09 -3.04 -7.57
C THR A 138 -11.56 -2.83 -8.98
N LYS A 139 -12.11 -1.87 -9.74
CA LYS A 139 -11.61 -1.50 -11.08
C LYS A 139 -10.19 -0.94 -11.00
N LEU A 140 -9.93 -0.03 -10.06
CA LEU A 140 -8.60 0.55 -9.83
C LEU A 140 -7.56 -0.53 -9.50
N THR A 141 -7.85 -1.40 -8.53
CA THR A 141 -6.93 -2.49 -8.17
C THR A 141 -6.72 -3.48 -9.31
N ALA A 142 -7.74 -3.76 -10.12
CA ALA A 142 -7.59 -4.61 -11.30
C ALA A 142 -6.72 -3.96 -12.40
N TRP A 143 -6.86 -2.65 -12.60
CA TRP A 143 -6.02 -1.90 -13.54
C TRP A 143 -4.58 -1.81 -13.06
N LEU A 144 -4.36 -1.47 -11.79
CA LEU A 144 -3.02 -1.40 -11.18
C LEU A 144 -2.31 -2.75 -11.27
N GLY A 145 -3.05 -3.84 -11.03
CA GLY A 145 -2.57 -5.21 -11.14
C GLY A 145 -2.01 -5.57 -12.51
N LYS A 146 -2.61 -5.04 -13.59
CA LYS A 146 -2.13 -5.23 -14.96
C LYS A 146 -0.90 -4.40 -15.29
N ASN A 147 -0.69 -3.29 -14.57
CA ASN A 147 0.39 -2.33 -14.80
C ASN A 147 1.46 -2.36 -13.71
N MET A 148 1.52 -3.43 -12.91
CA MET A 148 2.44 -3.53 -11.78
C MET A 148 3.90 -3.34 -12.18
N VAL A 149 4.33 -3.90 -13.32
CA VAL A 149 5.70 -3.78 -13.82
C VAL A 149 6.13 -2.33 -14.04
N THR A 150 5.17 -1.44 -14.32
CA THR A 150 5.42 -0.01 -14.55
C THR A 150 5.50 0.77 -13.25
N TYR A 151 4.65 0.44 -12.28
CA TYR A 151 4.43 1.28 -11.10
C TYR A 151 5.06 0.74 -9.81
N PHE A 152 5.43 -0.53 -9.75
CA PHE A 152 6.12 -1.12 -8.61
C PHE A 152 7.63 -1.12 -8.84
N VAL A 153 8.38 -0.91 -7.77
CA VAL A 153 9.84 -1.06 -7.82
C VAL A 153 10.23 -2.52 -8.01
N SER A 154 11.24 -2.75 -8.84
CA SER A 154 11.80 -4.09 -9.03
C SER A 154 12.77 -4.48 -7.91
N GLU A 155 13.43 -3.49 -7.29
CA GLU A 155 14.44 -3.68 -6.28
C GLU A 155 14.25 -2.66 -5.14
N TYR A 156 14.33 -3.16 -3.91
CA TYR A 156 14.31 -2.34 -2.70
C TYR A 156 15.75 -2.08 -2.26
N GLU A 157 15.99 -0.89 -1.74
CA GLU A 157 17.32 -0.48 -1.30
C GLU A 157 17.58 -0.98 0.12
N THR A 158 18.78 -1.54 0.35
CA THR A 158 19.24 -1.78 1.71
C THR A 158 19.94 -0.51 2.18
N PRO A 159 19.49 0.15 3.26
CA PRO A 159 20.19 1.31 3.79
C PRO A 159 21.62 0.89 4.16
N ASN A 160 22.63 1.40 3.44
CA ASN A 160 24.02 1.14 3.80
C ASN A 160 24.28 1.72 5.19
N GLN A 161 24.80 0.91 6.12
CA GLN A 161 25.15 1.33 7.49
C GLN A 161 26.35 2.30 7.56
N ASP A 162 26.77 2.89 6.46
CA ASP A 162 27.86 3.86 6.44
C ASP A 162 27.33 5.25 6.79
N GLY A 163 26.99 5.46 8.08
CA GLY A 163 26.68 6.79 8.58
C GLY A 163 26.06 6.94 9.98
N ALA A 164 25.54 5.88 10.62
CA ALA A 164 24.83 6.02 11.90
C ALA A 164 25.66 5.59 13.11
N GLN A 165 26.68 6.39 13.46
CA GLN A 165 27.30 6.33 14.79
C GLN A 165 26.54 7.24 15.76
N GLY A 166 25.81 6.63 16.71
CA GLY A 166 25.19 7.28 17.86
C GLY A 166 23.76 7.75 17.58
N THR A 167 22.74 7.44 18.38
CA THR A 167 22.69 7.12 19.81
C THR A 167 21.64 6.03 20.05
N LYS A 168 22.04 4.99 20.78
CA LYS A 168 21.08 4.19 21.55
C LYS A 168 20.57 5.11 22.66
N ASP A 169 19.27 5.31 22.71
CA ASP A 169 18.43 5.36 23.93
C ASP A 169 17.08 5.98 23.58
N ALA A 170 16.00 5.22 23.78
CA ALA A 170 14.77 5.64 24.45
C ALA A 170 13.65 4.61 24.24
N ASP A 171 13.30 3.96 25.33
CA ASP A 171 11.98 3.51 25.74
C ASP A 171 11.06 2.80 24.74
N THR A 172 11.05 1.47 24.88
CA THR A 172 9.86 0.66 24.73
C THR A 172 8.81 1.09 25.75
N ASP A 173 7.74 1.74 25.29
CA ASP A 173 6.44 1.59 25.93
C ASP A 173 5.35 1.30 24.88
N SER A 174 4.47 0.41 25.32
CA SER A 174 3.36 -0.28 24.66
C SER A 174 2.63 0.43 23.51
N ASP A 175 2.69 -0.16 22.31
CA ASP A 175 1.62 -0.03 21.31
C ASP A 175 1.62 -1.25 20.38
N THR A 176 1.04 -2.35 20.87
CA THR A 176 0.99 -3.67 20.20
C THR A 176 -0.21 -3.87 19.27
N ASP A 177 -1.07 -2.88 19.06
CA ASP A 177 -2.39 -3.12 18.44
C ASP A 177 -2.49 -2.82 16.93
N PHE A 178 -1.47 -2.24 16.28
CA PHE A 178 -1.58 -1.83 14.86
C PHE A 178 -0.77 -2.65 13.85
N GLU A 179 0.22 -3.45 14.31
CA GLU A 179 0.98 -4.34 13.41
C GLU A 179 0.13 -5.50 12.87
N ASP A 180 -0.99 -5.82 13.51
CA ASP A 180 -1.87 -6.94 13.12
C ASP A 180 -2.75 -6.63 11.89
N VAL A 181 -2.92 -5.35 11.50
CA VAL A 181 -3.74 -4.96 10.34
C VAL A 181 -3.09 -5.39 9.02
N PHE A 182 -1.75 -5.33 8.96
CA PHE A 182 -0.99 -5.59 7.74
C PHE A 182 -0.29 -6.96 7.72
N GLN A 183 -0.39 -7.74 8.80
CA GLN A 183 0.10 -9.10 8.77
C GLN A 183 -0.80 -9.98 7.89
N PRO A 184 -0.25 -10.67 6.88
CA PRO A 184 -1.05 -11.60 6.10
C PRO A 184 -1.61 -12.68 7.02
N ARG A 185 -2.95 -12.77 7.10
CA ARG A 185 -3.63 -13.87 7.80
C ARG A 185 -3.08 -15.18 7.24
N ARG A 186 -2.40 -15.97 8.09
CA ARG A 186 -1.73 -17.21 7.71
C ARG A 186 -2.67 -18.05 6.83
N VAL A 187 -2.38 -18.09 5.53
CA VAL A 187 -3.05 -19.04 4.62
C VAL A 187 -2.60 -20.42 5.07
N GLY A 188 -3.48 -21.12 5.77
CA GLY A 188 -3.20 -22.45 6.30
C GLY A 188 -2.77 -23.37 5.17
N ARG A 189 -1.48 -23.72 5.12
CA ARG A 189 -1.00 -24.77 4.22
C ARG A 189 -1.80 -26.04 4.50
N PRO A 190 -2.38 -26.72 3.48
CA PRO A 190 -3.03 -27.99 3.69
C PRO A 190 -2.01 -28.99 4.25
N LYS A 191 -2.33 -29.60 5.40
CA LYS A 191 -1.48 -30.62 6.01
C LYS A 191 -1.32 -31.78 5.03
N ALA A 192 -0.11 -31.94 4.49
CA ALA A 192 0.27 -33.14 3.76
C ALA A 192 0.03 -34.36 4.66
N LYS A 193 -0.95 -35.20 4.29
CA LYS A 193 -1.17 -36.50 4.95
C LYS A 193 0.07 -37.36 4.73
N ARG A 194 0.96 -37.40 5.74
CA ARG A 194 2.04 -38.39 5.81
C ARG A 194 1.42 -39.79 5.76
N GLY A 195 1.66 -40.51 4.66
CA GLY A 195 1.26 -41.89 4.48
C GLY A 195 1.83 -42.77 5.59
N ARG A 196 0.98 -43.63 6.16
CA ARG A 196 1.41 -44.66 7.10
C ARG A 196 2.26 -45.71 6.36
N PRO A 197 3.43 -46.10 6.88
CA PRO A 197 4.18 -47.21 6.30
C PRO A 197 3.46 -48.53 6.64
N ARG A 198 3.21 -49.34 5.61
CA ARG A 198 2.75 -50.73 5.75
C ARG A 198 3.82 -51.53 6.49
N ARG A 199 3.50 -52.02 7.69
CA ARG A 199 4.28 -53.08 8.34
C ARG A 199 4.17 -54.36 7.51
N ARG A 200 5.28 -54.79 6.92
CA ARG A 200 5.53 -56.19 6.55
C ARG A 200 6.12 -56.89 7.78
N GLY A 201 5.68 -58.11 8.06
CA GLY A 201 6.34 -58.98 9.03
C GLY A 201 5.58 -60.28 9.25
N ALA A 202 6.15 -61.34 8.68
CA ALA A 202 6.04 -62.78 8.99
C ALA A 202 4.66 -63.43 9.14
#